data_AF-A0A0U2S8R6-F1
#
_entry.id   AF-A0A0U2S8R6-F1
#
_cell.length_a   1.000
_cell.length_b   1.000
_cell.length_c   1.000
_cell.angle_alpha   90.00
_cell.angle_beta   90.00
_cell.angle_gamma   90.00
#
_symmetry.space_group_name_H-M   'P 1'
#
loop_
_entity.id
_entity.type
_entity.pdbx_description
1 polymer ?
#
loop_
_entity_poly.entity_id
_entity_poly.type
_entity_poly.pdbx_seq_one_letter_code
_entity_poly.pdbx_strand_id
1 'polypeptide(L)'
;MKKIKIVPLILIVVVVGFGIYFYASKDKEINNTIDAIEDKNFKQVYKDSSYISKSDNGEVEMTERPIKIYNSLGVKDINIQDRKIKKVSKNKKRVDAQYKINTNYGTIDRNVRFNFVKEHIMWKLDW
;
A
#
# COMPACT_ATOMS: atom_id res chain seq x y z
N MET A 1 -10.14 47.08 24.94
CA MET A 1 -10.03 46.23 23.73
C MET A 1 -9.56 44.85 24.16
N LYS A 2 -10.41 43.81 24.05
CA LYS A 2 -10.03 42.43 24.40
C LYS A 2 -8.92 42.00 23.43
N LYS A 3 -7.69 41.82 23.93
CA LYS A 3 -6.60 41.19 23.17
C LYS A 3 -7.08 39.77 22.85
N ILE A 4 -7.62 39.56 21.65
CA ILE A 4 -7.97 38.23 21.17
C ILE A 4 -6.68 37.42 21.25
N LYS A 5 -6.70 36.37 22.07
CA LYS A 5 -5.52 35.54 22.33
C LYS A 5 -5.18 34.84 21.01
N ILE A 6 -4.21 35.37 20.27
CA ILE A 6 -3.72 34.82 18.99
C ILE A 6 -3.07 33.44 19.20
N VAL A 7 -2.52 33.20 20.40
CA VAL A 7 -1.81 31.97 20.81
C VAL A 7 -2.67 30.69 20.69
N PRO A 8 -3.90 30.60 21.25
CA PRO A 8 -4.74 29.41 21.10
C PRO A 8 -5.19 29.14 19.64
N LEU A 9 -5.31 30.17 18.80
CA LEU A 9 -5.69 30.00 17.39
C LEU A 9 -4.55 29.34 16.58
N ILE A 10 -3.31 29.77 16.79
CA ILE A 10 -2.12 29.17 16.17
C ILE A 10 -1.96 27.70 16.59
N LEU A 11 -2.20 27.40 17.88
CA LEU A 11 -2.12 26.04 18.41
C LEU A 11 -3.13 25.08 17.75
N ILE A 12 -4.36 25.54 17.48
CA ILE A 12 -5.39 24.74 16.79
C ILE A 12 -4.96 24.46 15.33
N VAL A 13 -4.44 25.47 14.62
CA VAL A 13 -3.97 25.32 13.23
C VAL A 13 -2.82 24.32 13.15
N VAL A 14 -1.88 24.35 14.09
CA VAL A 14 -0.76 23.40 14.15
C VAL A 14 -1.27 21.98 14.41
N VAL A 15 -2.20 21.78 15.36
CA VAL A 15 -2.74 20.45 15.68
C VAL A 15 -3.53 19.85 14.51
N VAL A 16 -4.36 20.66 13.84
CA VAL A 16 -5.12 20.22 12.66
C VAL A 16 -4.19 19.93 11.48
N GLY A 17 -3.20 20.78 11.24
CA GLY A 17 -2.19 20.59 10.19
C GLY A 17 -1.37 19.31 10.39
N PHE A 18 -0.92 19.05 11.62
CA PHE A 18 -0.26 17.79 11.96
C PHE A 18 -1.20 16.58 11.80
N GLY A 19 -2.46 16.68 12.22
CA GLY A 19 -3.44 15.60 12.08
C GLY A 19 -3.67 15.18 10.63
N ILE A 20 -3.81 16.15 9.72
CA ILE A 20 -3.99 15.90 8.28
C ILE A 20 -2.71 15.35 7.65
N TYR A 21 -1.54 15.92 7.96
CA TYR A 21 -0.25 15.44 7.48
C TYR A 21 0.02 13.99 7.90
N PHE A 22 -0.25 13.64 9.16
CA PHE A 22 -0.11 12.28 9.66
C PHE A 22 -1.10 11.30 9.01
N TYR A 23 -2.30 11.75 8.61
CA TYR A 23 -3.26 10.91 7.90
C TYR A 23 -2.79 10.61 6.48
N ALA A 24 -2.40 11.64 5.72
CA ALA A 24 -1.86 11.49 4.37
C ALA A 24 -0.57 10.67 4.33
N SER A 25 0.30 10.82 5.34
CA SER A 25 1.53 10.02 5.49
C SER A 25 1.25 8.53 5.74
N LYS A 26 0.16 8.16 6.42
CA LYS A 26 -0.15 6.75 6.75
C LYS A 26 -0.66 5.93 5.57
N ASP A 27 -1.30 6.58 4.60
CA ASP A 27 -1.70 5.92 3.35
C ASP A 27 -0.56 5.90 2.32
N LYS A 28 0.46 6.74 2.52
CA LYS A 28 1.67 6.74 1.69
C LYS A 28 2.41 5.41 1.75
N GLU A 29 2.56 4.79 2.92
CA GLU A 29 3.20 3.47 3.05
C GLU A 29 2.47 2.41 2.20
N ILE A 30 1.14 2.38 2.28
CA ILE A 30 0.31 1.44 1.51
C ILE A 30 0.46 1.68 0.01
N ASN A 31 0.38 2.94 -0.43
CA ASN A 31 0.53 3.28 -1.83
C ASN A 31 1.93 2.93 -2.34
N ASN A 32 2.99 3.23 -1.59
CA ASN A 32 4.36 2.87 -1.95
C ASN A 32 4.53 1.35 -2.12
N THR A 33 3.90 0.53 -1.27
CA THR A 33 3.95 -0.93 -1.43
C THR A 33 3.19 -1.39 -2.67
N ILE A 34 2.06 -0.76 -3.00
CA ILE A 34 1.32 -1.07 -4.24
C ILE A 34 2.11 -0.59 -5.48
N ASP A 35 2.76 0.57 -5.42
CA ASP A 35 3.66 1.06 -6.47
C ASP A 35 4.81 0.07 -6.68
N ALA A 36 5.37 -0.49 -5.60
CA ALA A 36 6.39 -1.53 -5.71
C ALA A 36 5.88 -2.82 -6.38
N ILE A 37 4.57 -3.12 -6.33
CA ILE A 37 3.97 -4.21 -7.10
C ILE A 37 3.91 -3.85 -8.58
N GLU A 38 3.49 -2.64 -8.93
CA GLU A 38 3.46 -2.14 -10.32
C GLU A 38 4.86 -2.14 -10.94
N ASP A 39 5.86 -1.70 -10.18
CA ASP A 39 7.28 -1.67 -10.57
C ASP A 39 7.92 -3.06 -10.61
N LYS A 40 7.19 -4.12 -10.26
CA LYS A 40 7.70 -5.50 -10.15
C LYS A 40 8.89 -5.62 -9.19
N ASN A 41 8.99 -4.73 -8.20
CA ASN A 41 10.05 -4.72 -7.21
C ASN A 41 9.75 -5.71 -6.08
N PHE A 42 9.81 -7.01 -6.39
CA PHE A 42 9.36 -8.06 -5.48
C PHE A 42 10.16 -8.11 -4.17
N LYS A 43 11.44 -7.73 -4.18
CA LYS A 43 12.24 -7.64 -2.95
C LYS A 43 11.73 -6.55 -2.01
N GLN A 44 11.25 -5.42 -2.55
CA GLN A 44 10.62 -4.38 -1.75
C GLN A 44 9.25 -4.84 -1.24
N VAL A 45 8.42 -5.45 -2.09
CA VAL A 45 7.12 -6.02 -1.69
C VAL A 45 7.30 -7.05 -0.56
N TYR A 46 8.32 -7.91 -0.63
CA TYR A 46 8.65 -8.85 0.45
C TYR A 46 9.00 -8.12 1.74
N LYS A 47 9.88 -7.10 1.72
CA LYS A 47 10.22 -6.31 2.92
C LYS A 47 9.01 -5.59 3.54
N ASP A 48 8.08 -5.16 2.69
CA ASP A 48 6.85 -4.48 3.09
C ASP A 48 5.73 -5.45 3.48
N SER A 49 5.94 -6.75 3.34
CA SER A 49 5.00 -7.78 3.76
C SER A 49 5.09 -8.09 5.26
N SER A 50 3.98 -8.57 5.81
CA SER A 50 3.79 -8.92 7.22
C SER A 50 4.71 -10.08 7.62
N TYR A 51 5.01 -10.19 8.91
CA TYR A 51 5.83 -11.30 9.40
C TYR A 51 5.19 -12.66 9.09
N ILE A 52 3.88 -12.78 9.33
CA ILE A 52 3.12 -14.02 9.13
C ILE A 52 3.12 -14.40 7.65
N SER A 53 2.72 -13.50 6.75
CA SER A 53 2.66 -13.81 5.32
C SER A 53 4.04 -14.15 4.72
N LYS A 54 5.11 -13.52 5.20
CA LYS A 54 6.48 -13.91 4.82
C LYS A 54 6.85 -15.30 5.30
N SER A 55 6.48 -15.65 6.53
CA SER A 55 6.75 -16.95 7.12
C SER A 55 6.00 -18.06 6.38
N ASP A 56 4.74 -17.82 6.04
CA ASP A 56 3.85 -18.83 5.44
C ASP A 56 4.21 -19.13 3.99
N ASN A 57 4.66 -18.13 3.22
CA ASN A 57 4.95 -18.27 1.79
C ASN A 57 6.45 -18.40 1.48
N GLY A 58 7.31 -17.69 2.23
CA GLY A 58 8.75 -17.69 2.02
C GLY A 58 9.23 -16.78 0.89
N GLU A 59 10.51 -16.38 0.96
CA GLU A 59 11.08 -15.36 0.06
C GLU A 59 11.16 -15.81 -1.41
N VAL A 60 11.50 -17.06 -1.68
CA VAL A 60 11.61 -17.60 -3.05
C VAL A 60 10.25 -17.52 -3.76
N GLU A 61 9.19 -17.90 -3.05
CA GLU A 61 7.81 -17.88 -3.56
C GLU A 61 7.33 -16.45 -3.81
N MET A 62 7.63 -15.53 -2.90
CA MET A 62 7.19 -14.14 -3.00
C MET A 62 8.02 -13.30 -3.97
N THR A 63 9.24 -13.71 -4.31
CA THR A 63 10.19 -12.86 -5.04
C THR A 63 10.76 -13.45 -6.32
N GLU A 64 10.95 -14.77 -6.41
CA GLU A 64 11.51 -15.41 -7.60
C GLU A 64 10.43 -16.03 -8.49
N ARG A 65 9.41 -16.65 -7.88
CA ARG A 65 8.29 -17.23 -8.65
C ARG A 65 7.55 -16.17 -9.50
N PRO A 66 7.26 -14.94 -9.02
CA PRO A 66 6.61 -13.92 -9.83
C PRO A 66 7.41 -13.56 -11.08
N ILE A 67 8.75 -13.55 -10.99
CA ILE A 67 9.63 -13.32 -12.15
C ILE A 67 9.39 -14.39 -13.22
N LYS A 68 9.37 -15.67 -12.82
CA LYS A 68 9.14 -16.80 -13.75
C LYS A 68 7.76 -16.72 -14.41
N ILE A 69 6.72 -16.40 -13.62
CA ILE A 69 5.34 -16.24 -14.12
C ILE A 69 5.24 -15.05 -15.08
N TYR A 70 5.82 -13.91 -14.71
CA TYR A 70 5.74 -12.70 -15.53
C TYR A 70 6.51 -12.84 -16.84
N ASN A 71 7.65 -13.54 -16.80
CA ASN A 71 8.41 -13.85 -18.00
C ASN A 71 7.65 -14.80 -18.94
N SER A 72 7.01 -15.85 -18.42
CA SER A 72 6.26 -16.79 -19.26
C SER A 72 5.02 -16.16 -19.90
N LEU A 73 4.38 -15.20 -19.21
CA LEU A 73 3.27 -14.42 -19.74
C LEU A 73 3.72 -13.25 -20.64
N GLY A 74 4.99 -12.86 -20.58
CA GLY A 74 5.49 -11.66 -21.25
C GLY A 74 4.84 -10.38 -20.71
N VAL A 75 4.80 -10.24 -19.39
CA VAL A 75 4.21 -9.07 -18.72
C VAL A 75 5.02 -7.81 -19.02
N LYS A 76 4.38 -6.82 -19.63
CA LYS A 76 4.96 -5.51 -19.97
C LYS A 76 4.72 -4.52 -18.86
N ASP A 77 3.46 -4.12 -18.68
CA ASP A 77 3.05 -3.11 -17.71
C ASP A 77 2.04 -3.69 -16.73
N ILE A 78 2.13 -3.20 -15.50
CA ILE A 78 1.16 -3.45 -14.43
C ILE A 78 0.63 -2.10 -13.98
N ASN A 79 -0.68 -1.98 -13.85
CA ASN A 79 -1.33 -0.77 -13.35
C ASN A 79 -2.47 -1.14 -12.40
N ILE A 80 -2.37 -0.67 -11.16
CA ILE A 80 -3.32 -0.90 -10.07
C ILE A 80 -4.03 0.42 -9.80
N GLN A 81 -5.17 0.58 -10.46
CA GLN A 81 -5.96 1.81 -10.48
C GLN A 81 -7.06 1.80 -9.42
N ASP A 82 -7.71 2.96 -9.23
CA ASP A 82 -8.91 3.12 -8.38
C ASP A 82 -8.74 2.59 -6.96
N ARG A 83 -7.55 2.81 -6.38
CA ARG A 83 -7.15 2.32 -5.05
C ARG A 83 -8.04 2.92 -3.95
N LYS A 84 -9.01 2.15 -3.47
CA LYS A 84 -9.93 2.54 -2.40
C LYS A 84 -9.46 1.95 -1.08
N ILE A 85 -8.66 2.71 -0.34
CA ILE A 85 -8.17 2.32 0.99
C ILE A 85 -9.30 2.50 2.02
N LYS A 86 -9.61 1.44 2.76
CA LYS A 86 -10.63 1.40 3.80
C LYS A 86 -10.03 0.85 5.09
N LYS A 87 -10.36 1.49 6.21
CA LYS A 87 -10.04 0.96 7.54
C LYS A 87 -11.06 -0.10 7.92
N VAL A 88 -10.61 -1.32 8.17
CA VAL A 88 -11.47 -2.44 8.59
C VAL A 88 -11.49 -2.57 10.12
N SER A 89 -10.33 -2.39 10.76
CA SER A 89 -10.21 -2.36 12.22
C SER A 89 -9.06 -1.45 12.65
N LYS A 90 -8.75 -1.39 13.96
CA LYS A 90 -7.65 -0.57 14.50
C LYS A 90 -6.31 -0.88 13.81
N ASN A 91 -6.05 -2.17 13.57
CA ASN A 91 -4.78 -2.67 13.03
C ASN A 91 -4.94 -3.37 11.68
N LYS A 92 -6.08 -3.19 10.99
CA LYS A 92 -6.33 -3.78 9.67
C LYS A 92 -6.89 -2.75 8.70
N LYS A 93 -6.31 -2.68 7.51
CA LYS A 93 -6.79 -1.92 6.36
C LYS A 93 -6.99 -2.85 5.18
N ARG A 94 -7.83 -2.43 4.25
CA ARG A 94 -8.12 -3.12 3.00
C ARG A 94 -8.09 -2.12 1.86
N VAL A 95 -7.47 -2.49 0.76
CA VAL A 95 -7.50 -1.73 -0.49
C VAL A 95 -8.26 -2.54 -1.51
N ASP A 96 -9.42 -2.02 -1.93
CA ASP A 96 -10.13 -2.55 -3.10
C ASP A 96 -9.65 -1.74 -4.32
N ALA A 97 -9.19 -2.41 -5.39
CA ALA A 97 -8.58 -1.75 -6.56
C ALA A 97 -8.83 -2.54 -7.86
N GLN A 98 -8.52 -1.94 -9.02
CA GLN A 98 -8.53 -2.61 -10.32
C GLN A 98 -7.09 -2.93 -10.74
N TYR A 99 -6.75 -4.22 -10.90
CA TYR A 99 -5.42 -4.69 -11.33
C TYR A 99 -5.44 -4.99 -12.83
N LYS A 100 -4.69 -4.20 -13.59
CA LYS A 100 -4.50 -4.36 -15.03
C LYS A 100 -3.09 -4.86 -15.31
N ILE A 101 -2.98 -5.97 -16.03
CA ILE A 101 -1.71 -6.56 -16.46
C ILE A 101 -1.72 -6.67 -17.96
N ASN A 102 -0.80 -5.98 -18.64
CA ASN A 102 -0.60 -6.12 -20.07
C ASN A 102 0.40 -7.24 -20.33
N THR A 103 -0.04 -8.28 -21.04
CA THR A 103 0.77 -9.45 -21.39
C THR A 103 0.91 -9.58 -22.90
N ASN A 104 1.75 -10.51 -23.37
CA ASN A 104 1.82 -10.83 -24.80
C ASN A 104 0.55 -11.49 -25.34
N TYR A 105 -0.31 -12.03 -24.45
CA TYR A 105 -1.53 -12.76 -24.81
C TYR A 105 -2.81 -11.90 -24.68
N GLY A 106 -2.67 -10.64 -24.27
CA GLY A 106 -3.78 -9.73 -23.99
C GLY A 106 -3.71 -9.10 -22.60
N THR A 107 -4.76 -8.37 -22.24
CA THR A 107 -4.84 -7.66 -20.96
C THR A 107 -5.66 -8.47 -19.95
N ILE A 108 -5.08 -8.69 -18.77
CA ILE A 108 -5.80 -9.20 -17.60
C ILE A 108 -6.30 -7.99 -16.82
N ASP A 109 -7.61 -7.82 -16.71
CA ASP A 109 -8.23 -6.68 -16.03
C ASP A 109 -9.23 -7.17 -14.98
N ARG A 110 -8.87 -7.09 -13.69
CA ARG A 110 -9.66 -7.68 -12.60
C ARG A 110 -9.71 -6.81 -11.35
N ASN A 111 -10.85 -6.87 -10.65
CA ASN A 111 -10.95 -6.37 -9.29
C ASN A 111 -10.06 -7.19 -8.36
N VAL A 112 -9.30 -6.51 -7.50
CA VAL A 112 -8.42 -7.11 -6.49
C VAL A 112 -8.64 -6.50 -5.12
N ARG A 113 -8.18 -7.24 -4.10
CA ARG A 113 -8.20 -6.81 -2.71
C ARG A 113 -6.84 -7.05 -2.10
N PHE A 114 -6.21 -5.99 -1.62
CA PHE A 114 -4.98 -6.07 -0.81
C PHE A 114 -5.32 -5.83 0.65
N ASN A 115 -4.89 -6.74 1.52
CA ASN A 115 -5.05 -6.57 2.96
C ASN A 115 -3.75 -6.05 3.57
N PHE A 116 -3.87 -5.14 4.53
CA PHE A 116 -2.73 -4.60 5.26
C PHE A 116 -2.98 -4.74 6.75
N VAL A 117 -1.96 -5.19 7.47
CA VAL A 117 -1.95 -5.30 8.93
C VAL A 117 -0.94 -4.33 9.52
N LYS A 118 -1.26 -3.76 10.68
CA LYS A 118 -0.34 -2.88 11.38
C LYS A 118 0.58 -3.69 12.29
N GLU A 119 1.86 -3.72 11.98
CA GLU A 119 2.91 -4.30 12.81
C GLU A 119 3.80 -3.19 13.37
N HIS A 120 3.87 -3.10 14.71
CA HIS A 120 4.46 -1.95 15.41
C HIS A 120 3.84 -0.62 14.98
N ILE A 121 4.57 0.16 14.16
CA ILE A 121 4.16 1.47 13.67
C ILE A 121 3.80 1.49 12.18
N MET A 122 4.25 0.50 11.41
CA MET A 122 4.14 0.47 9.95
C MET A 122 2.97 -0.39 9.48
N TRP A 123 2.40 -0.05 8.33
CA TRP A 123 1.46 -0.93 7.63
C TRP A 123 2.25 -1.94 6.79
N LYS A 124 1.91 -3.22 6.96
CA LYS A 124 2.52 -4.34 6.25
C LYS A 124 1.50 -5.05 5.38
N LEU A 125 1.89 -5.41 4.17
CA LEU A 125 1.07 -6.18 3.24
C LEU A 125 0.87 -7.60 3.78
N ASP A 126 -0.38 -8.01 3.90
CA ASP A 126 -0.75 -9.41 4.14
C ASP A 126 -0.80 -10.09 2.77
N TRP A 127 0.37 -10.59 2.35
CA TRP A 127 0.66 -11.09 0.99
C TRP A 127 -0.04 -12.41 0.69
#